data_AF-A0A7S2BQM9-F1
#
_entry.id   AF-A0A7S2BQM9-F1
#
_cell.length_a   1.000
_cell.length_b   1.000
_cell.length_c   1.000
_cell.angle_alpha   90.00
_cell.angle_beta   90.00
_cell.angle_gamma   90.00
#
_symmetry.space_group_name_H-M   'P 1'
#
loop_
_entity.id
_entity.type
_entity.pdbx_description
1 polymer ?
#
loop_
_entity_poly.entity_id
_entity_poly.type
_entity_poly.pdbx_seq_one_letter_code
_entity_poly.pdbx_strand_id
1 'polypeptide(L)'
;VDDHGADVSEICTIMAAPVLSMAFGSAAVSMGEPSEQMQARLQHLSAGVLVGAVITEIFPILKERLFLDPASGRGHGVNWGSLLAAAVGFAAALFLMYSLKALDLGTDGDEDDEDKRRKGSMGEALLATGGAPREERARLRMSFARLQAHSKALSKLVESEEVDREAIDEEVHGIDYLVDSARRLCRGADPLDHISVSQLRLTVGEMIEDIQKLRQMDTEQQLPDLDRQLTLISRTLRQGHSHTE
;
A
#
# COMPACT_ATOMS: atom_id res chain seq x y z
N VAL A 1 -22.98 -40.59 30.34
CA VAL A 1 -21.72 -39.89 30.00
C VAL A 1 -21.60 -38.83 31.05
N ASP A 2 -20.80 -39.13 32.07
CA ASP A 2 -20.67 -38.27 33.23
C ASP A 2 -19.95 -36.99 32.81
N ASP A 3 -20.63 -35.87 32.98
CA ASP A 3 -20.13 -34.54 32.68
C ASP A 3 -19.14 -34.15 33.80
N HIS A 4 -17.93 -34.69 33.74
CA HIS A 4 -16.81 -34.21 34.54
C HIS A 4 -16.45 -32.83 34.00
N GLY A 5 -17.03 -31.79 34.60
CA GLY A 5 -16.66 -30.41 34.33
C GLY A 5 -15.13 -30.26 34.39
N ALA A 6 -14.59 -29.50 33.43
CA ALA A 6 -13.15 -29.30 33.27
C ALA A 6 -12.51 -28.89 34.60
N ASP A 7 -11.50 -29.65 35.03
CA ASP A 7 -10.82 -29.40 36.30
C ASP A 7 -10.10 -28.05 36.21
N VAL A 8 -10.07 -27.30 37.31
CA VAL A 8 -9.46 -25.96 37.36
C VAL A 8 -7.98 -26.04 36.97
N SER A 9 -7.33 -27.17 37.28
CA SER A 9 -5.96 -27.48 36.88
C SER A 9 -5.78 -27.54 35.35
N GLU A 10 -6.77 -28.05 34.61
CA GLU A 10 -6.78 -28.17 33.16
C GLU A 10 -6.93 -26.79 32.50
N ILE A 11 -7.86 -25.98 33.01
CA ILE A 11 -8.07 -24.58 32.57
C ILE A 11 -6.81 -23.74 32.81
N CYS A 12 -6.19 -23.87 34.00
CA CYS A 12 -4.95 -23.19 34.33
C CYS A 12 -3.80 -23.60 33.39
N THR A 13 -3.71 -24.88 33.03
CA THR A 13 -2.65 -25.38 32.14
C THR A 13 -2.81 -24.87 30.71
N ILE A 14 -4.05 -24.85 30.20
CA ILE A 14 -4.38 -24.34 28.86
C ILE A 14 -4.08 -22.84 28.76
N MET A 15 -4.34 -22.06 29.82
CA MET A 15 -4.04 -20.61 29.83
C MET A 15 -2.56 -20.30 30.11
N ALA A 16 -1.86 -21.12 30.90
CA ALA A 16 -0.47 -20.86 31.24
C ALA A 16 0.48 -21.10 30.07
N ALA A 17 0.19 -22.07 29.20
CA ALA A 17 1.10 -22.44 28.11
C ALA A 17 1.36 -21.29 27.11
N PRO A 18 0.34 -20.54 26.60
CA PRO A 18 0.57 -19.38 25.75
C PRO A 18 1.34 -18.25 26.44
N VAL A 19 1.04 -17.99 27.71
CA VAL A 19 1.70 -16.93 28.50
C VAL A 19 3.18 -17.24 28.71
N LEU A 20 3.51 -18.48 29.07
CA LEU A 20 4.89 -18.93 29.23
C LEU A 20 5.64 -18.92 27.89
N SER A 21 4.99 -19.31 26.80
CA SER A 21 5.58 -19.25 25.45
C SER A 21 5.88 -17.82 25.03
N MET A 22 4.96 -16.87 25.26
CA MET A 22 5.18 -15.45 24.99
C MET A 22 6.28 -14.86 25.88
N ALA A 23 6.30 -15.20 27.17
CA ALA A 23 7.35 -14.74 28.09
C ALA A 23 8.74 -15.25 27.66
N PHE A 24 8.83 -16.52 27.23
CA PHE A 24 10.08 -17.08 26.72
C PHE A 24 10.51 -16.42 25.40
N GLY A 25 9.57 -16.18 24.49
CA GLY A 25 9.82 -15.44 23.25
C GLY A 25 10.34 -14.02 23.51
N SER A 26 9.73 -13.32 24.47
CA SER A 26 10.15 -11.96 24.86
C SER A 26 11.54 -11.96 25.51
N ALA A 27 11.84 -12.94 26.37
CA ALA A 27 13.17 -13.09 26.97
C ALA A 27 14.23 -13.40 25.90
N ALA A 28 13.93 -14.27 24.94
CA ALA A 28 14.84 -14.58 23.83
C ALA A 28 15.15 -13.35 22.96
N VAL A 29 14.15 -12.50 22.69
CA VAL A 29 14.34 -11.24 21.95
C VAL A 29 15.16 -10.22 22.75
N SER A 30 15.08 -10.23 24.08
CA SER A 30 15.88 -9.32 24.92
C SER A 30 17.38 -9.67 24.95
N MET A 31 17.75 -10.91 24.61
CA MET A 31 19.15 -11.36 24.59
C MET A 31 19.89 -11.03 23.28
N GLY A 32 19.19 -10.56 22.25
CA GLY A 32 19.79 -10.12 21.00
C GLY A 32 18.73 -9.68 20.00
N GLU A 33 19.01 -8.59 19.28
CA GLU A 33 18.09 -8.08 18.26
C GLU A 33 17.99 -9.08 17.10
N PRO A 34 16.80 -9.68 16.86
CA PRO A 34 16.62 -10.58 15.74
C PRO A 34 16.78 -9.79 14.43
N SER A 35 17.40 -10.41 13.42
CA SER A 35 17.50 -9.75 12.12
C SER A 35 16.11 -9.47 11.54
N GLU A 36 15.94 -8.34 10.87
CA GLU A 36 14.65 -7.94 10.26
C GLU A 36 14.10 -9.03 9.33
N GLN A 37 14.99 -9.74 8.63
CA GLN A 37 14.62 -10.85 7.76
C GLN A 37 14.10 -12.06 8.55
N MET A 38 14.68 -12.35 9.71
CA MET A 38 14.21 -13.40 10.61
C MET A 38 12.86 -13.01 11.23
N GLN A 39 12.69 -11.75 11.63
CA GLN A 39 11.44 -11.22 12.17
C GLN A 39 10.31 -11.32 11.14
N ALA A 40 10.54 -10.90 9.89
CA ALA A 40 9.56 -11.03 8.82
C ALA A 40 9.17 -12.49 8.53
N ARG A 41 10.15 -13.41 8.51
CA ARG A 41 9.88 -14.84 8.34
C ARG A 41 9.10 -15.43 9.51
N LEU A 42 9.44 -15.05 10.74
CA LEU A 42 8.73 -15.46 11.95
C LEU A 42 7.31 -14.91 12.00
N GLN A 43 7.06 -13.69 11.51
CA GLN A 43 5.72 -13.12 11.37
C GLN A 43 4.87 -13.87 10.35
N HIS A 44 5.44 -14.24 9.20
CA HIS A 44 4.73 -15.05 8.21
C HIS A 44 4.45 -16.47 8.74
N LEU A 45 5.42 -17.06 9.43
CA LEU A 45 5.27 -18.36 10.07
C LEU A 45 4.17 -18.31 11.14
N SER A 46 4.17 -17.31 12.03
CA SER A 46 3.17 -17.18 13.09
C SER A 46 1.77 -16.94 12.52
N ALA A 47 1.65 -16.11 11.48
CA ALA A 47 0.39 -15.93 10.77
C ALA A 47 -0.10 -17.24 10.14
N GLY A 48 0.79 -18.01 9.51
CA GLY A 48 0.45 -19.31 8.93
C GLY A 48 0.02 -20.34 9.97
N VAL A 49 0.73 -20.44 11.10
CA VAL A 49 0.39 -21.32 12.22
C VAL A 49 -0.94 -20.93 12.85
N LEU A 50 -1.22 -19.64 13.02
CA LEU A 50 -2.49 -19.16 13.55
C LEU A 50 -3.65 -19.50 12.62
N VAL A 51 -3.51 -19.26 11.32
CA VAL A 51 -4.53 -19.67 10.33
C VAL A 51 -4.73 -21.18 10.33
N GLY A 52 -3.65 -21.96 10.40
CA GLY A 52 -3.70 -23.41 10.51
C GLY A 52 -4.48 -23.87 11.73
N ALA A 53 -4.15 -23.35 12.91
CA ALA A 53 -4.84 -23.66 14.16
C ALA A 53 -6.32 -23.29 14.12
N VAL A 54 -6.68 -22.13 13.54
CA VAL A 54 -8.08 -21.75 13.35
C VAL A 54 -8.81 -22.77 12.46
N ILE A 55 -8.17 -23.26 11.40
CA ILE A 55 -8.76 -24.24 10.48
C ILE A 55 -8.85 -25.64 11.11
N THR A 56 -7.88 -26.07 11.92
CA THR A 56 -7.85 -27.43 12.47
C THR A 56 -8.58 -27.58 13.79
N GLU A 57 -8.59 -26.54 14.64
CA GLU A 57 -9.17 -26.59 15.98
C GLU A 57 -10.52 -25.87 16.02
N ILE A 58 -10.56 -24.61 15.54
CA ILE A 58 -11.75 -23.76 15.68
C ILE A 58 -12.83 -24.16 14.67
N PHE A 59 -12.45 -24.46 13.43
CA PHE A 59 -13.42 -24.79 12.38
C PHE A 59 -14.21 -26.08 12.65
N PRO A 60 -13.63 -27.20 13.13
CA PRO A 60 -14.41 -28.37 13.52
C PRO A 60 -15.35 -28.10 14.69
N ILE A 61 -14.92 -27.36 15.71
CA ILE A 61 -15.78 -26.96 16.84
C ILE A 61 -16.96 -26.11 16.36
N LEU A 62 -16.68 -25.13 15.48
CA LEU A 62 -17.71 -24.33 14.83
C LEU A 62 -18.64 -25.21 14.00
N LYS A 63 -18.11 -26.18 13.26
CA LYS A 63 -18.90 -27.08 12.42
C LYS A 63 -19.84 -27.96 13.27
N GLU A 64 -19.34 -28.53 14.36
CA GLU A 64 -20.16 -29.33 15.28
C GLU A 64 -21.26 -28.48 15.93
N ARG A 65 -20.95 -27.25 16.34
CA ARG A 65 -21.93 -26.35 16.98
C ARG A 65 -22.90 -25.65 16.01
N LEU A 66 -22.52 -25.46 14.74
CA LEU A 66 -23.37 -24.83 13.72
C LEU A 66 -24.29 -25.82 12.99
N PHE A 67 -23.82 -27.05 12.76
CA PHE A 67 -24.47 -27.98 11.84
C PHE A 67 -25.10 -29.20 12.53
N LEU A 68 -24.77 -29.48 13.79
CA LEU A 68 -25.34 -30.60 14.53
C LEU A 68 -26.08 -30.07 15.76
N ASP A 69 -27.41 -30.03 15.66
CA ASP A 69 -28.24 -30.01 16.86
C ASP A 69 -28.60 -31.48 17.20
N PRO A 70 -27.89 -32.12 18.15
CA PRO A 70 -28.07 -33.54 18.45
C PRO A 70 -29.47 -33.86 18.99
N ALA A 71 -30.24 -32.85 19.41
CA ALA A 71 -31.60 -33.01 19.92
C ALA A 71 -32.65 -33.15 18.80
N SER A 72 -32.38 -32.64 17.60
CA SER A 72 -33.32 -32.72 16.48
C SER A 72 -32.93 -33.88 15.56
N GLY A 73 -33.52 -35.06 15.74
CA GLY A 73 -33.36 -36.22 14.86
C GLY A 73 -33.88 -36.04 13.42
N ARG A 74 -33.89 -34.81 12.88
CA ARG A 74 -34.39 -34.44 11.55
C ARG A 74 -33.33 -33.67 10.76
N GLY A 75 -32.61 -34.39 9.90
CA GLY A 75 -31.94 -33.84 8.71
C GLY A 75 -30.80 -32.85 8.96
N HIS A 76 -29.82 -32.85 8.06
CA HIS A 76 -28.78 -31.80 8.03
C HIS A 76 -29.40 -30.45 7.66
N GLY A 77 -29.92 -29.72 8.64
CA GLY A 77 -30.36 -28.34 8.49
C GLY A 77 -29.29 -27.38 9.02
N VAL A 78 -28.96 -26.34 8.27
CA VAL A 78 -28.06 -25.28 8.75
C VAL A 78 -28.79 -24.46 9.82
N ASN A 79 -28.22 -24.36 11.02
CA ASN A 79 -28.75 -23.48 12.05
C ASN A 79 -28.29 -22.03 11.78
N TRP A 80 -29.14 -21.28 11.08
CA TRP A 80 -28.90 -19.87 10.74
C TRP A 80 -28.66 -18.98 11.97
N GLY A 81 -29.23 -19.33 13.13
CA GLY A 81 -29.01 -18.61 14.38
C GLY A 81 -27.57 -18.72 14.87
N SER A 82 -27.01 -19.92 14.89
CA SER A 82 -25.61 -20.16 15.23
C SER A 82 -24.65 -19.50 14.24
N LEU A 83 -24.97 -19.52 12.94
CA LEU A 83 -24.18 -18.84 11.91
C LEU A 83 -24.17 -17.32 12.09
N LEU A 84 -25.33 -16.72 12.38
CA LEU A 84 -25.44 -15.28 12.63
C LEU A 84 -24.66 -14.89 13.89
N ALA A 85 -24.78 -15.65 14.98
CA ALA A 85 -24.03 -15.41 16.20
C ALA A 85 -22.52 -15.47 15.98
N ALA A 86 -22.03 -16.45 15.20
CA ALA A 86 -20.62 -16.55 14.84
C ALA A 86 -20.16 -15.36 13.98
N ALA A 87 -20.94 -14.95 12.99
CA ALA A 87 -20.64 -13.80 12.14
C ALA A 87 -20.58 -12.50 12.95
N VAL A 88 -21.52 -12.28 13.87
CA VAL A 88 -21.54 -11.11 14.76
C VAL A 88 -20.36 -11.13 15.72
N GLY A 89 -20.05 -12.28 16.34
CA GLY A 89 -18.88 -12.43 17.21
C GLY A 89 -17.57 -12.13 16.49
N PHE A 90 -17.41 -12.62 15.26
CA PHE A 90 -16.24 -12.33 14.42
C PHE A 90 -16.14 -10.84 14.05
N ALA A 91 -17.25 -10.23 13.63
CA ALA A 91 -17.30 -8.80 13.31
C ALA A 91 -16.96 -7.92 14.53
N ALA A 92 -17.46 -8.28 15.72
CA ALA A 92 -17.14 -7.60 16.97
C ALA A 92 -15.65 -7.73 17.34
N ALA A 93 -15.06 -8.91 17.15
CA ALA A 93 -13.62 -9.12 17.37
C ALA A 93 -12.76 -8.27 16.43
N LEU A 94 -13.12 -8.19 15.13
CA LEU A 94 -12.45 -7.32 14.18
C LEU A 94 -12.59 -5.84 14.56
N PHE A 95 -13.80 -5.41 14.93
CA PHE A 95 -14.04 -4.04 15.36
C PHE A 95 -13.19 -3.67 16.57
N LEU A 96 -13.09 -4.54 17.57
CA LEU A 96 -12.22 -4.35 18.74
C LEU A 96 -10.74 -4.27 18.34
N MET A 97 -10.26 -5.20 17.49
CA MET A 97 -8.87 -5.21 17.03
C MET A 97 -8.50 -3.91 16.29
N TYR A 98 -9.38 -3.44 15.39
CA TYR A 98 -9.16 -2.19 14.66
C TYR A 98 -9.31 -0.95 15.56
N SER A 99 -10.21 -1.00 16.54
CA SER A 99 -10.39 0.10 17.51
C SER A 99 -9.16 0.23 18.41
N LEU A 100 -8.60 -0.88 18.92
CA LEU A 100 -7.35 -0.85 19.67
C LEU A 100 -6.19 -0.30 18.84
N LYS A 101 -6.10 -0.70 17.57
CA LYS A 101 -5.10 -0.16 16.65
C LYS A 101 -5.30 1.34 16.35
N ALA A 102 -6.53 1.82 16.32
CA ALA A 102 -6.85 3.25 16.18
C ALA A 102 -6.62 4.04 17.48
N LEU A 103 -6.68 3.39 18.65
CA LEU A 103 -6.39 4.00 19.95
C LEU A 103 -4.89 4.02 20.28
N ASP A 104 -4.10 3.13 19.67
CA ASP A 104 -2.62 3.10 19.75
C ASP A 104 -1.93 4.26 18.98
N LEU A 105 -2.69 5.31 18.62
CA LEU A 105 -2.20 6.52 17.94
C LEU A 105 -1.61 7.58 18.91
N GLY A 106 -1.20 7.18 20.12
CA GLY A 106 -0.81 8.12 21.18
C GLY A 106 0.50 7.83 21.93
N THR A 107 1.29 6.84 21.50
CA THR A 107 2.53 6.44 22.18
C THR A 107 3.77 6.47 21.27
N ASP A 108 3.72 7.23 20.18
CA ASP A 108 4.93 7.78 19.55
C ASP A 108 5.32 9.03 20.34
N GLY A 109 5.99 8.80 21.47
CA GLY A 109 6.66 9.85 22.23
C GLY A 109 7.74 10.49 21.37
N ASP A 110 7.67 11.82 21.27
CA ASP A 110 8.72 12.73 20.84
C ASP A 110 10.07 12.36 21.47
N GLU A 111 10.95 11.63 20.77
CA GLU A 111 12.39 11.73 21.01
C GLU A 111 13.17 11.67 19.67
N ASP A 112 13.82 12.80 19.39
CA ASP A 112 15.04 12.99 18.59
C ASP A 112 14.96 13.09 17.05
N ASP A 113 14.42 14.23 16.64
CA ASP A 113 14.99 15.06 15.57
C ASP A 113 16.44 15.47 15.91
N GLU A 114 17.47 14.66 15.57
CA GLU A 114 18.84 15.19 15.32
C GLU A 114 19.86 14.21 14.72
N ASP A 115 19.55 13.36 13.71
CA ASP A 115 20.66 12.66 12.99
C ASP A 115 20.40 12.11 11.57
N LYS A 116 19.62 12.82 10.74
CA LYS A 116 19.33 12.38 9.35
C LYS A 116 20.26 12.93 8.26
N ARG A 117 21.54 13.19 8.57
CA ARG A 117 22.53 13.61 7.56
C ARG A 117 23.68 12.64 7.27
N ARG A 118 23.74 11.45 7.89
CA ARG A 118 24.85 10.49 7.67
C ARG A 118 24.51 9.03 7.34
N LYS A 119 23.24 8.65 7.15
CA LYS A 119 22.86 7.27 6.75
C LYS A 119 22.50 7.12 5.27
N GLY A 120 23.27 7.74 4.39
CA GLY A 120 23.07 7.69 2.94
C GLY A 120 23.80 6.58 2.18
N SER A 121 24.35 5.54 2.83
CA SER A 121 25.22 4.57 2.13
C SER A 121 24.99 3.09 2.45
N MET A 122 24.02 2.74 3.30
CA MET A 122 23.78 1.32 3.66
C MET A 122 22.35 0.83 3.37
N GLY A 123 21.42 1.75 3.07
CA GLY A 123 20.07 1.41 2.59
C GLY A 123 20.00 1.04 1.11
N GLU A 124 21.03 1.37 0.33
CA GLU A 124 21.07 1.15 -1.12
C GLU A 124 21.50 -0.28 -1.49
N ALA A 125 22.19 -0.98 -0.58
CA ALA A 125 22.59 -2.38 -0.78
C ALA A 125 21.52 -3.41 -0.34
N LEU A 126 20.51 -3.00 0.44
CA LEU A 126 19.44 -3.88 0.94
C LEU A 126 18.16 -3.86 0.07
N LEU A 127 18.05 -2.91 -0.87
CA LEU A 127 16.89 -2.77 -1.77
C LEU A 127 17.00 -3.58 -3.07
N ALA A 128 18.14 -4.20 -3.35
CA ALA A 128 18.46 -4.68 -4.69
C ALA A 128 17.85 -6.04 -5.10
N THR A 129 17.25 -6.86 -4.22
CA THR A 129 16.91 -8.25 -4.64
C THR A 129 15.60 -8.87 -4.12
N GLY A 130 14.68 -8.13 -3.49
CA GLY A 130 13.42 -8.77 -3.03
C GLY A 130 12.17 -7.93 -2.77
N GLY A 131 12.24 -6.59 -2.86
CA GLY A 131 11.12 -5.68 -2.52
C GLY A 131 10.29 -5.18 -3.69
N ALA A 132 10.81 -5.23 -4.92
CA ALA A 132 10.20 -4.65 -6.12
C ALA A 132 8.73 -5.03 -6.35
N PRO A 133 8.29 -6.30 -6.17
CA PRO A 133 6.92 -6.69 -6.51
C PRO A 133 5.85 -6.03 -5.61
N ARG A 134 6.20 -5.67 -4.37
CA ARG A 134 5.23 -5.10 -3.42
C ARG A 134 5.10 -3.59 -3.61
N GLU A 135 6.23 -2.92 -3.83
CA GLU A 135 6.26 -1.47 -4.07
C GLU A 135 5.64 -1.11 -5.42
N GLU A 136 5.98 -1.83 -6.50
CA GLU A 136 5.37 -1.64 -7.82
C GLU A 136 3.85 -1.83 -7.78
N ARG A 137 3.36 -2.84 -7.06
CA ARG A 137 1.91 -3.04 -6.86
C ARG A 137 1.25 -1.89 -6.10
N ALA A 138 1.93 -1.31 -5.11
CA ALA A 138 1.42 -0.15 -4.39
C ALA A 138 1.36 1.09 -5.30
N ARG A 139 2.43 1.34 -6.07
CA ARG A 139 2.49 2.43 -7.06
C ARG A 139 1.39 2.28 -8.11
N LEU A 140 1.20 1.07 -8.66
CA LEU A 140 0.15 0.79 -9.64
C LEU A 140 -1.25 1.04 -9.08
N ARG A 141 -1.52 0.62 -7.83
CA ARG A 141 -2.79 0.91 -7.14
C ARG A 141 -3.03 2.41 -6.98
N MET A 142 -1.99 3.17 -6.63
CA MET A 142 -2.08 4.63 -6.55
C MET A 142 -2.35 5.25 -7.93
N SER A 143 -1.69 4.78 -9.00
CA SER A 143 -1.97 5.25 -10.36
C SER A 143 -3.42 5.01 -10.76
N PHE A 144 -4.00 3.84 -10.45
CA PHE A 144 -5.42 3.58 -10.70
C PHE A 144 -6.36 4.46 -9.89
N ALA A 145 -6.06 4.71 -8.62
CA ALA A 145 -6.86 5.62 -7.80
C ALA A 145 -6.86 7.05 -8.38
N ARG A 146 -5.70 7.54 -8.83
CA ARG A 146 -5.59 8.84 -9.50
C ARG A 146 -6.32 8.87 -10.84
N LEU A 147 -6.18 7.83 -11.65
CA LEU A 147 -6.89 7.70 -12.93
C LEU A 147 -8.41 7.78 -12.74
N GLN A 148 -8.93 7.10 -11.71
CA GLN A 148 -10.35 7.15 -11.36
C GLN A 148 -10.77 8.55 -10.91
N ALA A 149 -9.92 9.25 -10.16
CA ALA A 149 -10.19 10.63 -9.72
C ALA A 149 -10.29 11.59 -10.92
N HIS A 150 -9.29 11.58 -11.82
CA HIS A 150 -9.30 12.41 -13.04
C HIS A 150 -10.46 12.07 -13.97
N SER A 151 -10.76 10.77 -14.17
CA SER A 151 -11.91 10.35 -14.98
C SER A 151 -13.24 10.86 -14.41
N LYS A 152 -13.37 10.89 -13.08
CA LYS A 152 -14.57 11.43 -12.41
C LYS A 152 -14.63 12.95 -12.49
N ALA A 153 -13.49 13.65 -12.39
CA ALA A 153 -13.41 15.09 -12.57
C ALA A 153 -13.81 15.49 -14.00
N LEU A 154 -13.24 14.82 -15.00
CA LEU A 154 -13.59 15.00 -16.41
C LEU A 154 -15.09 14.75 -16.67
N SER A 155 -15.66 13.68 -16.11
CA SER A 155 -17.11 13.41 -16.23
C SER A 155 -17.95 14.58 -15.72
N LYS A 156 -17.56 15.19 -14.60
CA LYS A 156 -18.28 16.35 -14.04
C LYS A 156 -18.11 17.61 -14.89
N LEU A 157 -16.92 17.84 -15.46
CA LEU A 157 -16.66 18.98 -16.35
C LEU A 157 -17.43 18.87 -17.67
N VAL A 158 -17.70 17.65 -18.14
CA VAL A 158 -18.50 17.41 -19.35
C VAL A 158 -20.00 17.55 -19.06
N GLU A 159 -20.44 17.29 -17.82
CA GLU A 159 -21.83 17.45 -17.38
C GLU A 159 -22.20 18.88 -16.99
N SER A 160 -21.23 19.79 -16.82
CA SER A 160 -21.51 21.17 -16.45
C SER A 160 -22.13 21.96 -17.62
N GLU A 161 -23.01 22.90 -17.27
CA GLU A 161 -23.69 23.76 -18.26
C GLU A 161 -22.70 24.69 -18.98
N GLU A 162 -21.66 25.13 -18.27
CA GLU A 162 -20.52 25.87 -18.82
C GLU A 162 -19.32 24.93 -18.96
N VAL A 163 -18.79 24.81 -20.18
CA VAL A 163 -17.67 23.92 -20.50
C VAL A 163 -16.37 24.71 -20.45
N ASP A 164 -15.57 24.46 -19.40
CA ASP A 164 -14.21 24.99 -19.32
C ASP A 164 -13.25 24.10 -20.11
N ARG A 165 -12.80 24.62 -21.26
CA ARG A 165 -11.89 23.90 -22.16
C ARG A 165 -10.54 23.61 -21.53
N GLU A 166 -9.99 24.54 -20.73
CA GLU A 166 -8.66 24.39 -20.15
C GLU A 166 -8.67 23.31 -19.08
N ALA A 167 -9.69 23.32 -18.21
CA ALA A 167 -9.88 22.27 -17.21
C ALA A 167 -10.04 20.88 -17.85
N ILE A 168 -10.77 20.78 -18.98
CA ILE A 168 -10.89 19.51 -19.71
C ILE A 168 -9.54 19.07 -20.26
N ASP A 169 -8.77 19.97 -20.86
CA ASP A 169 -7.46 19.65 -21.42
C ASP A 169 -6.48 19.18 -20.34
N GLU A 170 -6.49 19.81 -19.17
CA GLU A 170 -5.68 19.40 -18.00
C GLU A 170 -6.04 17.98 -17.53
N GLU A 171 -7.34 17.68 -17.37
CA GLU A 171 -7.80 16.36 -16.95
C GLU A 171 -7.45 15.27 -17.99
N VAL A 172 -7.56 15.58 -19.28
CA VAL A 172 -7.20 14.66 -20.37
C VAL A 172 -5.69 14.36 -20.38
N HIS A 173 -4.84 15.39 -20.26
CA HIS A 173 -3.39 15.20 -20.16
C HIS A 173 -2.99 14.43 -18.90
N GLY A 174 -3.66 14.69 -17.76
CA GLY A 174 -3.46 13.94 -16.53
C GLY A 174 -3.78 12.44 -16.70
N ILE A 175 -4.88 12.12 -17.39
CA ILE A 175 -5.27 10.75 -17.72
C ILE A 175 -4.24 10.07 -18.62
N ASP A 176 -3.82 10.72 -19.71
CA ASP A 176 -2.84 10.17 -20.65
C ASP A 176 -1.51 9.83 -19.96
N TYR A 177 -1.00 10.77 -19.15
CA TYR A 177 0.20 10.57 -18.34
C TYR A 177 0.06 9.38 -17.37
N LEU A 178 -1.06 9.26 -16.66
CA LEU A 178 -1.28 8.18 -15.70
C LEU A 178 -1.42 6.81 -16.38
N VAL A 179 -2.03 6.76 -17.56
CA VAL A 179 -2.12 5.54 -18.37
C VAL A 179 -0.72 5.12 -18.84
N ASP A 180 0.07 6.03 -19.37
CA ASP A 180 1.43 5.72 -19.82
C ASP A 180 2.31 5.27 -18.63
N SER A 181 2.27 6.00 -17.52
CA SER A 181 2.97 5.62 -16.28
C SER A 181 2.58 4.22 -15.79
N ALA A 182 1.28 3.90 -15.75
CA ALA A 182 0.79 2.58 -15.36
C ALA A 182 1.24 1.48 -16.34
N ARG A 183 1.27 1.77 -17.65
CA ARG A 183 1.78 0.84 -18.67
C ARG A 183 3.26 0.55 -18.49
N ARG A 184 4.07 1.57 -18.21
CA ARG A 184 5.50 1.41 -17.91
C ARG A 184 5.72 0.56 -16.66
N LEU A 185 4.95 0.79 -15.59
CA LEU A 185 4.99 -0.05 -14.38
C LEU A 185 4.64 -1.51 -14.68
N CYS A 186 3.60 -1.77 -15.48
CA CYS A 186 3.19 -3.13 -15.83
C CYS A 186 4.19 -3.88 -16.72
N ARG A 187 4.96 -3.17 -17.55
CA ARG A 187 5.99 -3.76 -18.40
C ARG A 187 7.30 -4.02 -17.67
N GLY A 188 7.48 -3.41 -16.49
CA GLY A 188 8.79 -3.27 -15.86
C GLY A 188 9.59 -2.25 -16.64
N ALA A 189 9.55 -0.99 -16.22
CA ALA A 189 10.29 0.07 -16.90
C ALA A 189 11.79 -0.25 -16.82
N ASP A 190 12.45 -0.34 -17.98
CA ASP A 190 13.89 -0.52 -18.03
C ASP A 190 14.56 0.68 -17.35
N PRO A 191 15.60 0.47 -16.54
CA PRO A 191 16.37 1.57 -16.01
C PRO A 191 16.96 2.37 -17.17
N LEU A 192 16.82 3.71 -17.12
CA LEU A 192 17.41 4.58 -18.12
C LEU A 192 18.91 4.31 -18.20
N ASP A 193 19.41 4.08 -19.41
CA ASP A 193 20.84 3.91 -19.61
C ASP A 193 21.59 5.23 -19.39
N HIS A 194 22.88 5.15 -19.09
CA HIS A 194 23.68 6.33 -18.76
C HIS A 194 23.72 7.35 -19.93
N ILE A 195 23.60 6.87 -21.17
CA ILE A 195 23.57 7.71 -22.37
C ILE A 195 22.27 8.52 -22.41
N SER A 196 21.10 7.88 -22.26
CA SER A 196 19.81 8.59 -22.23
C SER A 196 19.71 9.54 -21.05
N VAL A 197 20.26 9.19 -19.88
CA VAL A 197 20.32 10.12 -18.73
C VAL A 197 21.19 11.34 -19.05
N SER A 198 22.32 11.15 -19.74
CA SER A 198 23.20 12.25 -20.12
C SER A 198 22.56 13.17 -21.18
N GLN A 199 21.89 12.58 -22.17
CA GLN A 199 21.12 13.32 -23.18
C GLN A 199 19.97 14.09 -22.53
N LEU A 200 19.21 13.45 -21.64
CA LEU A 200 18.13 14.08 -20.89
C LEU A 200 18.63 15.28 -20.07
N ARG A 201 19.80 15.17 -19.42
CA ARG A 201 20.41 16.30 -18.70
C ARG A 201 20.75 17.48 -19.61
N LEU A 202 21.29 17.21 -20.80
CA LEU A 202 21.57 18.26 -21.79
C LEU A 202 20.27 18.93 -22.25
N THR A 203 19.28 18.15 -22.65
CA THR A 203 17.97 18.66 -23.09
C THR A 203 17.24 19.44 -22.00
N VAL A 204 17.31 19.00 -20.74
CA VAL A 204 16.76 19.75 -19.60
C VAL A 204 17.53 21.05 -19.38
N GLY A 205 18.85 21.06 -19.56
CA GLY A 205 19.67 22.27 -19.52
C GLY A 205 19.23 23.30 -20.56
N GLU A 206 19.09 22.87 -21.82
CA GLU A 206 18.58 23.71 -22.93
C GLU A 206 17.19 24.28 -22.62
N MET A 207 16.29 23.44 -22.09
CA MET A 207 14.94 23.86 -21.70
C MET A 207 14.95 24.92 -20.58
N ILE A 208 15.83 24.78 -19.58
CA ILE A 208 15.98 25.77 -18.50
C ILE A 208 16.46 27.12 -19.06
N GLU A 209 17.44 27.11 -19.96
CA GLU A 209 17.92 28.33 -20.62
C GLU A 209 16.79 28.99 -21.44
N ASP A 210 16.00 28.20 -22.16
CA ASP A 210 14.89 28.70 -22.96
C ASP A 210 13.76 29.29 -22.10
N ILE A 211 13.47 28.71 -20.94
CA ILE A 211 12.53 29.27 -19.96
C ILE A 211 13.08 30.57 -19.35
N GLN A 212 14.39 30.65 -19.08
CA GLN A 212 15.01 31.88 -18.59
C GLN A 212 14.92 33.01 -19.61
N LYS A 213 15.13 32.72 -20.90
CA LYS A 213 14.91 33.69 -21.99
C LYS A 213 13.46 34.16 -22.03
N LEU A 214 12.51 33.23 -21.96
CA LEU A 214 11.08 33.53 -21.94
C LEU A 214 10.72 34.50 -20.80
N ARG A 215 11.28 34.30 -19.60
CA ARG A 215 11.06 35.17 -18.43
C ARG A 215 11.59 36.60 -18.62
N GLN A 216 12.54 36.81 -19.51
CA GLN A 216 13.13 38.13 -19.79
C GLN A 216 12.39 38.88 -20.93
N MET A 217 11.48 38.22 -21.64
CA MET A 217 10.69 38.83 -22.71
C MET A 217 9.57 39.71 -22.15
N ASP A 218 9.33 40.84 -22.80
CA ASP A 218 8.22 41.73 -22.45
C ASP A 218 6.91 41.18 -23.05
N THR A 219 5.98 40.80 -22.18
CA THR A 219 4.70 40.19 -22.55
C THR A 219 3.78 41.15 -23.30
N GLU A 220 3.95 42.46 -23.14
CA GLU A 220 3.07 43.45 -23.80
C GLU A 220 3.53 43.79 -25.22
N GLN A 221 4.83 43.68 -25.52
CA GLN A 221 5.41 44.16 -26.78
C GLN A 221 5.88 43.05 -27.72
N GLN A 222 6.08 41.82 -27.23
CA GLN A 222 6.78 40.75 -27.95
C GLN A 222 5.99 39.45 -28.08
N LEU A 223 4.66 39.51 -28.20
CA LEU A 223 3.81 38.31 -28.35
C LEU A 223 4.28 37.33 -29.45
N PRO A 224 4.70 37.77 -30.66
CA PRO A 224 5.18 36.82 -31.68
C PRO A 224 6.49 36.12 -31.31
N ASP A 225 7.38 36.78 -30.58
CA ASP A 225 8.65 36.18 -30.15
C ASP A 225 8.44 35.27 -28.94
N LEU A 226 7.46 35.58 -28.08
CA LEU A 226 7.00 34.72 -27.01
C LEU A 226 6.45 33.38 -27.56
N ASP A 227 5.58 33.43 -28.57
CA ASP A 227 5.03 32.25 -29.23
C ASP A 227 6.12 31.37 -29.88
N ARG A 228 7.09 32.00 -30.56
CA ARG A 228 8.27 31.30 -31.09
C ARG A 228 9.06 30.61 -29.99
N GLN A 229 9.30 31.29 -28.87
CA GLN A 229 10.05 30.73 -27.76
C GLN A 229 9.30 29.58 -27.09
N LEU A 230 7.98 29.69 -26.92
CA LEU A 230 7.13 28.59 -26.44
C LEU A 230 7.16 27.38 -27.39
N THR A 231 7.18 27.63 -28.71
CA THR A 231 7.32 26.58 -29.72
C THR A 231 8.66 25.85 -29.61
N LEU A 232 9.76 26.59 -29.36
CA LEU A 232 11.08 26.00 -29.12
C LEU A 232 11.07 25.13 -27.85
N ILE A 233 10.54 25.65 -26.73
CA ILE A 233 10.41 24.90 -25.47
C ILE A 233 9.60 23.62 -25.69
N SER A 234 8.47 23.69 -26.40
CA SER A 234 7.64 22.52 -26.71
C SER A 234 8.40 21.47 -27.51
N ARG A 235 9.22 21.89 -28.48
CA ARG A 235 10.08 20.98 -29.26
C ARG A 235 11.14 20.32 -28.38
N THR A 236 11.81 21.08 -27.53
CA THR A 236 12.82 20.57 -26.58
C THR A 236 12.21 19.59 -25.59
N LEU A 237 11.00 19.86 -25.10
CA LEU A 237 10.24 18.94 -24.24
C LEU A 237 9.92 17.61 -24.94
N ARG A 238 9.45 17.65 -26.20
CA ARG A 238 9.20 16.43 -27.00
C ARG A 238 10.48 15.62 -27.22
N GLN A 239 11.60 16.29 -27.46
CA GLN A 239 12.90 15.63 -27.56
C GLN A 239 13.28 14.97 -26.23
N GLY A 240 13.09 15.65 -25.10
CA GLY A 240 13.29 15.08 -23.77
C GLY A 240 12.44 13.83 -23.53
N HIS A 241 11.16 13.86 -23.92
CA HIS A 241 10.25 12.73 -23.80
C HIS A 241 10.75 11.51 -24.59
N SER A 242 11.28 11.72 -25.81
CA SER A 242 11.82 10.63 -26.64
C SER A 242 13.02 9.90 -26.04
N HIS A 243 13.71 10.50 -25.07
CA HIS A 243 14.80 9.85 -24.32
C HIS A 243 14.29 9.02 -23.13
N THR A 244 12.99 9.08 -22.83
CA THR A 244 12.38 8.37 -21.68
C THR A 244 11.47 7.21 -22.09
N GLU A 245 11.11 7.11 -23.37
CA GLU A 245 10.35 5.99 -23.96
C GLU A 245 11.26 4.84 -24.37
#